data_AF-A0A9D1X7H3-F1
#
_entry.id   AF-A0A9D1X7H3-F1
#
_cell.length_a   1.000
_cell.length_b   1.000
_cell.length_c   1.000
_cell.angle_alpha   90.00
_cell.angle_beta   90.00
_cell.angle_gamma   90.00
#
_symmetry.space_group_name_H-M   'P 1'
#
loop_
_entity.id
_entity.type
_entity.pdbx_description
1 polymer ?
#
loop_
_entity_poly.entity_id
_entity_poly.type
_entity_poly.pdbx_seq_one_letter_code
_entity_poly.pdbx_strand_id
1 'polypeptide(L)'
;MEREKHNLERLKGENPFKVPENYFSDLTRQIMDQLPEQEFEKEKPVTMLDRLRPWLYLAAVFVGLGFFFEAVMKTTQSSEAGLPDSLLVRTEVAKDSFDIVDEDEDYYDFLEDQYAEILLAEEMSLYSE
;
A
#
# COMPACT_ATOMS: atom_id res chain seq x y z
N MET A 1 8.63 68.92 -27.52
CA MET A 1 8.94 67.89 -26.51
C MET A 1 10.35 68.14 -26.03
N GLU A 2 10.48 68.85 -24.91
CA GLU A 2 11.77 69.14 -24.29
C GLU A 2 12.16 67.92 -23.45
N ARG A 3 13.34 67.36 -23.72
CA ARG A 3 13.85 66.21 -22.98
C ARG A 3 14.48 66.74 -21.69
N GLU A 4 13.86 66.45 -20.55
CA GLU A 4 14.46 66.70 -19.24
C GLU A 4 15.77 65.92 -19.15
N LYS A 5 16.89 66.65 -19.10
CA LYS A 5 18.20 66.09 -18.83
C LYS A 5 18.24 65.72 -17.35
N HIS A 6 17.84 64.50 -17.02
CA HIS A 6 17.94 64.00 -15.66
C HIS A 6 19.42 64.00 -15.22
N ASN A 7 19.71 64.72 -14.14
CA ASN A 7 21.05 64.93 -13.60
C ASN A 7 21.61 63.62 -13.02
N LEU A 8 22.11 62.73 -13.88
CA LEU A 8 22.81 61.49 -13.50
C LEU A 8 24.19 61.75 -12.89
N GLU A 9 24.72 62.98 -13.01
CA GLU A 9 26.00 63.39 -12.42
C GLU A 9 26.02 63.28 -10.89
N ARG A 10 24.86 63.39 -10.25
CA ARG A 10 24.69 63.27 -8.78
C ARG A 10 24.84 61.83 -8.29
N LEU A 11 24.60 60.87 -9.18
CA LEU A 11 24.72 59.43 -8.94
C LEU A 11 26.11 58.90 -9.33
N LYS A 12 26.98 59.76 -9.88
CA LYS A 12 28.34 59.42 -10.29
C LYS A 12 29.27 59.41 -9.07
N GLY A 13 29.17 58.38 -8.25
CA GLY A 13 30.09 58.16 -7.12
C GLY A 13 29.49 57.38 -5.95
N GLU A 14 28.18 57.47 -5.76
CA GLU A 14 27.47 56.60 -4.83
C GLU A 14 27.01 55.35 -5.55
N ASN A 15 27.35 54.18 -5.01
CA ASN A 15 26.92 52.91 -5.57
C ASN A 15 25.39 52.75 -5.37
N PRO A 16 24.57 52.77 -6.44
CA PRO A 16 23.12 52.62 -6.32
C PRO A 16 22.70 51.20 -5.94
N PHE A 17 23.62 50.24 -5.91
CA PHE A 17 23.41 48.86 -5.49
C PHE A 17 23.89 48.59 -4.06
N LYS A 18 24.12 49.64 -3.24
CA LYS A 18 24.46 49.46 -1.83
C LYS A 18 23.21 49.04 -1.05
N VAL A 19 23.31 47.93 -0.34
CA VAL A 19 22.24 47.52 0.58
C VAL A 19 22.13 48.50 1.75
N PRO A 20 20.92 48.71 2.29
CA PRO A 20 20.75 49.47 3.52
C PRO A 20 21.58 48.88 4.66
N GLU A 21 22.06 49.74 5.55
CA GLU A 21 22.76 49.30 6.77
C GLU A 21 21.84 48.36 7.57
N ASN A 22 22.39 47.26 8.08
CA ASN A 22 21.68 46.21 8.85
C ASN A 22 20.62 45.38 8.10
N TYR A 23 20.46 45.52 6.78
CA TYR A 23 19.50 44.71 6.00
C TYR A 23 19.70 43.19 6.20
N PHE A 24 20.94 42.71 6.05
CA PHE A 24 21.24 41.28 6.20
C PHE A 24 21.33 40.81 7.66
N SER A 25 21.60 41.70 8.61
CA SER A 25 21.66 41.32 10.03
C SER A 25 20.28 41.06 10.62
N ASP A 26 19.26 41.79 10.17
CA ASP A 26 17.88 41.61 10.63
C ASP A 26 17.07 40.64 9.76
N LEU A 27 17.53 40.35 8.53
CA LEU A 27 16.86 39.43 7.59
C LEU A 27 16.55 38.07 8.22
N THR A 28 17.51 37.46 8.92
CA THR A 28 17.30 36.14 9.55
C THR A 28 16.20 36.19 10.62
N ARG A 29 16.16 37.26 11.43
CA ARG A 29 15.11 37.45 12.45
C ARG A 29 13.75 37.60 11.78
N GLN A 30 13.68 38.45 10.76
CA GLN A 30 12.45 38.69 10.01
C GLN A 30 11.94 37.42 9.31
N ILE A 31 12.83 36.59 8.75
CA ILE A 31 12.44 35.29 8.15
C ILE A 31 11.87 34.36 9.22
N MET A 32 12.51 34.26 10.38
CA MET A 32 12.04 33.40 11.48
C MET A 32 10.70 33.89 12.06
N ASP A 33 10.52 35.20 12.19
CA ASP A 33 9.28 35.81 12.69
C ASP A 33 8.11 35.67 11.71
N GLN A 34 8.41 35.57 10.41
CA GLN A 34 7.40 35.32 9.37
C GLN A 34 7.20 33.84 9.04
N LEU A 35 8.01 32.96 9.61
CA LEU A 35 7.75 31.55 9.50
C LEU A 35 6.47 31.26 10.27
N PRO A 36 5.44 30.67 9.63
CA PRO A 36 4.27 30.21 10.37
C PRO A 36 4.76 29.29 11.49
N GLU A 37 4.19 29.44 12.68
CA GLU A 37 4.37 28.46 13.74
C GLU A 37 4.02 27.11 13.11
N GLN A 38 5.03 26.28 12.85
CA GLN A 38 4.77 24.92 12.43
C GLN A 38 4.03 24.30 13.60
N GLU A 39 2.71 24.21 13.45
CA GLU A 39 1.87 23.29 14.18
C GLU A 39 2.45 21.93 13.84
N PHE A 40 3.48 21.51 14.58
CA PHE A 40 3.85 20.12 14.66
C PHE A 40 2.56 19.46 15.12
N GLU A 41 1.80 18.92 14.17
CA GLU A 41 0.66 18.05 14.46
C GLU A 41 1.23 17.04 15.43
N LYS A 42 0.91 17.21 16.71
CA LYS A 42 1.39 16.34 17.76
C LYS A 42 0.95 14.96 17.32
N GLU A 43 1.92 14.16 16.88
CA GLU A 43 1.68 12.82 16.36
C GLU A 43 0.70 12.18 17.32
N LYS A 44 -0.52 11.89 16.83
CA LYS A 44 -1.57 11.32 17.67
C LYS A 44 -0.92 10.13 18.36
N PRO A 45 -0.76 10.13 19.70
CA PRO A 45 -0.03 9.07 20.35
C PRO A 45 -0.80 7.80 20.08
N VAL A 46 -0.25 6.96 19.22
CA VAL A 46 -0.81 5.65 18.91
C VAL A 46 -0.95 4.95 20.25
N THR A 47 -2.19 4.82 20.69
CA THR A 47 -2.47 4.24 22.00
C THR A 47 -2.22 2.75 21.85
N MET A 48 -1.64 2.06 22.84
CA MET A 48 -1.30 0.64 22.70
C MET A 48 -2.49 -0.24 22.26
N LEU A 49 -3.72 0.22 22.50
CA LEU A 49 -4.96 -0.38 22.00
C LEU A 49 -5.06 -0.47 20.47
N ASP A 50 -4.46 0.46 19.72
CA ASP A 50 -4.46 0.44 18.26
C ASP A 50 -3.77 -0.81 17.71
N ARG A 51 -2.82 -1.37 18.46
CA ARG A 51 -2.16 -2.63 18.14
C ARG A 51 -3.01 -3.86 18.46
N LEU A 52 -3.95 -3.76 19.41
CA LEU A 52 -4.88 -4.85 19.75
C LEU A 52 -6.13 -4.88 18.87
N ARG A 53 -6.52 -3.76 18.25
CA ARG A 53 -7.64 -3.70 17.29
C ARG A 53 -7.60 -4.85 16.26
N PRO A 54 -6.51 -5.08 15.50
CA PRO A 54 -6.45 -6.17 14.52
C PRO A 54 -6.58 -7.57 15.16
N TRP A 55 -6.04 -7.77 16.36
CA TRP A 55 -6.14 -9.05 17.06
C TRP A 55 -7.55 -9.36 17.54
N LEU A 56 -8.31 -8.33 17.93
CA LEU A 56 -9.70 -8.45 18.34
C LEU A 56 -10.60 -8.84 17.16
N TYR A 57 -10.36 -8.30 15.96
CA TYR A 57 -11.04 -8.74 14.74
C TYR A 57 -10.73 -10.22 14.43
N LEU A 58 -9.46 -10.63 14.54
CA LEU A 58 -9.05 -12.01 14.33
C LEU A 58 -9.77 -12.95 15.32
N ALA A 59 -9.81 -12.59 16.60
CA ALA A 59 -10.50 -13.36 17.64
C ALA A 59 -12.01 -13.49 17.34
N ALA A 60 -12.67 -12.42 16.91
CA ALA A 60 -14.09 -12.46 16.55
C ALA A 60 -14.37 -13.42 15.37
N VAL A 61 -13.50 -13.43 14.36
CA VAL A 61 -13.60 -14.36 13.22
C VAL A 61 -13.40 -15.80 13.69
N PHE A 62 -12.40 -16.07 14.52
CA PHE A 62 -12.15 -17.42 15.06
C PHE A 62 -13.30 -17.92 15.93
N VAL A 63 -13.89 -17.07 16.76
CA VAL A 63 -15.09 -17.41 17.56
C VAL A 63 -16.27 -17.68 16.64
N GLY A 64 -16.49 -16.84 15.62
CA GLY A 64 -17.56 -17.03 14.63
C GLY A 64 -17.43 -18.34 13.85
N LEU A 65 -16.24 -18.64 13.32
CA LEU A 65 -15.98 -19.90 12.61
C LEU A 65 -16.05 -21.11 13.54
N GLY A 66 -15.52 -21.02 14.75
CA GLY A 66 -15.57 -22.09 15.74
C GLY A 66 -17.01 -22.44 16.11
N PHE A 67 -17.84 -21.43 16.34
CA PHE A 67 -19.26 -21.63 16.65
C PHE A 67 -20.05 -22.15 15.44
N PHE A 68 -19.75 -21.67 14.24
CA PHE A 68 -20.32 -22.18 12.99
C PHE A 68 -19.97 -23.66 12.79
N PHE A 69 -18.71 -24.03 12.96
CA PHE A 69 -18.25 -25.41 12.86
C PHE A 69 -18.88 -26.30 13.93
N GLU A 70 -18.99 -25.82 15.18
CA GLU A 70 -19.67 -26.55 16.25
C GLU A 70 -21.15 -26.78 15.95
N ALA A 71 -21.85 -25.77 15.41
CA ALA A 71 -23.26 -25.88 15.03
C ALA A 71 -23.49 -26.86 13.87
N VAL A 72 -22.63 -26.83 12.85
CA VAL A 72 -22.69 -27.75 11.72
C VAL A 72 -22.34 -29.17 12.17
N MET A 73 -21.26 -29.36 12.93
CA MET A 73 -20.82 -30.68 13.40
C MET A 73 -21.84 -31.34 14.36
N LYS A 74 -22.51 -30.55 15.22
CA LYS A 74 -23.61 -31.06 16.06
C LYS A 74 -24.83 -31.49 15.24
N THR A 75 -25.13 -30.78 14.15
CA THR A 75 -26.24 -31.11 13.25
C THR A 75 -25.95 -32.39 12.48
N THR A 76 -24.73 -32.58 11.98
CA THR A 76 -24.36 -33.79 11.22
C THR A 76 -24.26 -35.03 12.10
N GLN A 77 -23.73 -34.94 13.33
CA GLN A 77 -23.73 -36.07 14.27
C GLN A 77 -25.13 -36.43 14.79
N SER A 78 -26.03 -35.46 14.94
CA SER A 78 -27.43 -35.75 15.33
C SER A 78 -28.24 -36.39 14.21
N SER A 79 -27.80 -36.27 12.94
CA SER A 79 -28.44 -36.93 11.79
C SER A 79 -28.03 -38.40 11.60
N GLU A 80 -27.04 -38.91 12.34
CA GLU A 80 -26.60 -40.32 12.23
C GLU A 80 -27.32 -41.26 13.21
N ALA A 81 -28.28 -40.76 14.00
CA ALA A 81 -29.16 -41.58 14.84
C ALA A 81 -30.55 -41.74 14.21
N GLY A 82 -30.61 -42.34 13.02
CA GLY A 82 -31.83 -42.99 12.52
C GLY A 82 -32.30 -42.60 11.13
N LEU A 83 -31.69 -43.15 10.09
CA LEU A 83 -32.36 -43.43 8.81
C LEU A 83 -31.87 -44.78 8.27
N PRO A 84 -32.76 -45.72 7.90
CA PRO A 84 -32.39 -47.06 7.46
C PRO A 84 -31.73 -47.04 6.08
N ASP A 85 -30.75 -47.93 5.92
CA ASP A 85 -29.80 -48.17 4.81
C ASP A 85 -30.43 -48.54 3.44
N SER A 86 -31.67 -48.12 3.18
CA SER A 86 -32.51 -48.59 2.06
C SER A 86 -32.46 -47.72 0.79
N LEU A 87 -31.70 -46.62 0.76
CA LEU A 87 -31.70 -45.70 -0.38
C LEU A 87 -30.30 -45.41 -0.94
N LEU A 88 -29.35 -46.35 -0.79
CA LEU A 88 -28.12 -46.34 -1.59
C LEU A 88 -28.42 -46.80 -3.02
N VAL A 89 -29.12 -45.98 -3.80
CA VAL A 89 -29.06 -46.05 -5.27
C VAL A 89 -27.79 -45.33 -5.68
N ARG A 90 -26.79 -46.13 -6.08
CA ARG A 90 -25.55 -45.65 -6.70
C ARG A 90 -25.90 -44.93 -8.00
N THR A 91 -25.97 -43.60 -7.96
CA THR A 91 -26.03 -42.77 -9.16
C THR A 91 -24.60 -42.50 -9.62
N GLU A 92 -24.11 -43.31 -10.54
CA GLU A 92 -23.03 -42.90 -11.43
C GLU A 92 -23.59 -41.87 -12.42
N VAL A 93 -23.48 -40.58 -12.11
CA VAL A 93 -23.74 -39.51 -13.09
C VAL A 93 -22.73 -38.38 -12.92
N ALA A 94 -21.95 -38.22 -13.99
CA ALA A 94 -21.23 -37.04 -14.46
C ALA A 94 -20.22 -36.34 -13.52
N LYS A 95 -18.95 -36.47 -13.90
CA LYS A 95 -18.03 -35.34 -13.94
C LYS A 95 -18.72 -34.18 -14.66
N ASP A 96 -19.29 -33.23 -13.94
CA ASP A 96 -19.37 -31.85 -14.42
C ASP A 96 -19.76 -30.89 -13.30
N SER A 97 -19.35 -29.63 -13.46
CA SER A 97 -19.66 -28.43 -12.68
C SER A 97 -18.75 -28.11 -11.48
N PHE A 98 -17.49 -27.78 -11.79
CA PHE A 98 -17.07 -26.39 -11.65
C PHE A 98 -15.99 -26.07 -12.69
N ASP A 99 -16.40 -25.91 -13.96
CA ASP A 99 -15.60 -25.20 -14.96
C ASP A 99 -15.53 -23.73 -14.55
N ILE A 100 -14.63 -23.40 -13.62
CA ILE A 100 -13.85 -22.18 -13.82
C ILE A 100 -12.91 -22.57 -14.94
N VAL A 101 -13.00 -21.87 -16.07
CA VAL A 101 -11.99 -21.96 -17.10
C VAL A 101 -10.65 -21.70 -16.42
N ASP A 102 -9.81 -22.74 -16.31
CA ASP A 102 -8.43 -22.70 -15.82
C ASP A 102 -7.52 -21.88 -16.77
N GLU A 103 -8.00 -20.74 -17.27
CA GLU A 103 -7.22 -19.81 -18.09
C GLU A 103 -6.05 -19.23 -17.29
N ASP A 104 -6.20 -19.17 -15.96
CA ASP A 104 -5.13 -18.79 -15.05
C ASP A 104 -4.05 -19.88 -14.98
N GLU A 105 -4.40 -21.18 -14.93
CA GLU A 105 -3.41 -22.28 -14.82
C GLU A 105 -2.59 -22.43 -16.10
N ASP A 106 -3.24 -22.39 -17.27
CA ASP A 106 -2.57 -22.39 -18.57
C ASP A 106 -1.65 -21.16 -18.74
N TYR A 107 -2.02 -20.01 -18.17
CA TYR A 107 -1.20 -18.79 -18.19
C TYR A 107 0.03 -18.90 -17.27
N TYR A 108 -0.11 -19.49 -16.07
CA TYR A 108 1.02 -19.72 -15.17
C TYR A 108 2.02 -20.73 -15.75
N ASP A 109 1.54 -21.80 -16.38
CA ASP A 109 2.38 -22.81 -17.03
C ASP A 109 3.20 -22.20 -18.20
N PHE A 110 2.55 -21.37 -19.04
CA PHE A 110 3.23 -20.63 -20.12
C PHE A 110 4.30 -19.66 -19.60
N LEU A 111 4.03 -18.96 -18.49
CA LEU A 111 5.02 -18.08 -17.88
C LEU A 111 6.20 -18.87 -17.32
N GLU A 112 5.95 -19.98 -16.62
CA GLU A 112 6.98 -20.83 -16.04
C GLU A 112 7.95 -21.35 -17.12
N ASP A 113 7.43 -21.86 -18.23
CA ASP A 113 8.23 -22.31 -19.38
C ASP A 113 9.13 -21.18 -19.94
N GLN A 114 8.59 -19.96 -20.08
CA GLN A 114 9.35 -18.83 -20.62
C GLN A 114 10.45 -18.37 -19.66
N TYR A 115 10.19 -18.37 -18.34
CA TYR A 115 11.20 -18.03 -17.34
C TYR A 115 12.27 -19.11 -17.19
N ALA A 116 11.91 -20.39 -17.30
CA ALA A 116 12.85 -21.51 -17.26
C ALA A 116 13.85 -21.44 -18.42
N GLU A 117 13.39 -21.10 -19.63
CA GLU A 117 14.27 -20.93 -20.79
C GLU A 117 15.23 -19.75 -20.62
N ILE A 118 14.76 -18.61 -20.10
CA ILE A 118 15.60 -17.43 -19.83
C ILE A 118 16.65 -17.72 -18.74
N LEU A 119 16.26 -18.36 -17.64
CA LEU A 119 17.17 -18.72 -16.55
C LEU A 119 18.25 -19.71 -17.01
N LEU A 120 17.87 -20.71 -17.82
CA LEU A 120 18.82 -21.65 -18.42
C LEU A 120 19.75 -20.97 -19.43
N ALA A 121 19.24 -20.05 -20.24
CA ALA A 121 20.06 -19.29 -21.17
C ALA A 121 21.05 -18.36 -20.46
N GLU A 122 20.63 -17.72 -19.37
CA GLU A 122 21.49 -16.91 -18.50
C GLU A 122 22.59 -17.76 -17.86
N GLU A 123 22.23 -18.92 -17.28
CA GLU A 123 23.19 -19.86 -16.70
C GLU A 123 24.20 -20.35 -17.75
N MET A 124 23.75 -20.79 -18.92
CA MET A 124 24.65 -21.24 -20.00
C MET A 124 25.55 -20.10 -20.52
N SER A 125 25.07 -18.86 -20.54
CA SER A 125 25.88 -17.70 -20.92
C SER A 125 26.98 -17.40 -19.90
N LEU A 126 26.71 -17.59 -18.61
CA LEU A 126 27.65 -17.40 -17.51
C LEU A 126 28.79 -18.44 -17.50
N TYR A 127 28.57 -19.61 -18.13
CA TYR A 127 29.59 -20.66 -18.28
C TYR A 127 30.27 -20.68 -19.66
N SER A 128 29.89 -19.78 -20.57
CA SER A 128 30.41 -19.72 -21.95
C SER A 128 31.58 -18.74 -22.15
N GLU A 129 32.16 -18.20 -21.08
CA GLU A 129 33.37 -17.34 -21.12
C GLU A 129 34.60 -18.03 -20.52
#